data_AF-A0A8K1D926-F1
#
_entry.id   AF-A0A8K1D926-F1
#
_cell.length_a   1.000
_cell.length_b   1.000
_cell.length_c   1.000
_cell.angle_alpha   90.00
_cell.angle_beta   90.00
_cell.angle_gamma   90.00
#
_symmetry.space_group_name_H-M   'P 1'
#
loop_
_entity.id
_entity.type
_entity.pdbx_description
1 polymer ?
#
loop_
_entity_poly.entity_id
_entity_poly.type
_entity_poly.pdbx_seq_one_letter_code
_entity_poly.pdbx_strand_id
1 'polypeptide(L)'
;MHQLSQSLAFKAILLVPDKKKALPYASIKQGPGESYSQFIDRLAAALKDAPDLTEEVQDELFRTLAFDNANSRTRTILATLPQGSPVDEMLVRATRAEQNSQNAAFMATMHDAIKQQGHILAAALTKEESRGRTCERNNYADTKVSEGGRGDAPGIRAEILLHPVVKTMVKQAVPLQPMEIHMDAEVHLQPMEETHTRGVGYPRRGCDPMGDPRHEGPMLEQPVLEGLHPVEE
;
A
#
# COMPACT_ATOMS: atom_id res chain seq x y z
N MET A 1 54.22 1.52 -41.86
CA MET A 1 53.30 2.24 -40.96
C MET A 1 51.84 1.80 -41.10
N HIS A 2 51.30 1.64 -42.31
CA HIS A 2 49.87 1.29 -42.53
C HIS A 2 49.41 -0.05 -41.95
N GLN A 3 50.26 -1.09 -41.97
CA GLN A 3 49.87 -2.41 -41.48
C GLN A 3 49.79 -2.48 -39.94
N LEU A 4 50.64 -1.71 -39.26
CA LEU A 4 50.59 -1.57 -37.80
C LEU A 4 49.34 -0.81 -37.37
N SER A 5 48.99 0.28 -38.05
CA SER A 5 47.75 1.01 -37.77
C SER A 5 46.52 0.15 -38.03
N GLN A 6 46.54 -0.68 -39.06
CA GLN A 6 45.43 -1.57 -39.40
C GLN A 6 45.24 -2.66 -38.33
N SER A 7 46.33 -3.29 -37.88
CA SER A 7 46.24 -4.34 -36.84
C SER A 7 45.81 -3.77 -35.48
N LEU A 8 46.31 -2.58 -35.11
CA LEU A 8 45.89 -1.88 -33.90
C LEU A 8 44.42 -1.47 -33.95
N ALA A 9 43.94 -0.98 -35.10
CA ALA A 9 42.54 -0.63 -35.28
C ALA A 9 41.63 -1.85 -35.16
N PHE A 10 41.97 -2.98 -35.79
CA PHE A 10 41.20 -4.22 -35.64
C PHE A 10 41.21 -4.75 -34.19
N LYS A 11 42.36 -4.69 -33.53
CA LYS A 11 42.48 -5.11 -32.13
C LYS A 11 41.66 -4.22 -31.20
N ALA A 12 41.63 -2.92 -31.46
CA ALA A 12 40.78 -1.98 -30.74
C ALA A 12 39.29 -2.29 -30.95
N ILE A 13 38.86 -2.53 -32.20
CA ILE A 13 37.46 -2.87 -32.51
C ILE A 13 37.01 -4.14 -31.77
N LEU A 14 37.86 -5.17 -31.70
CA LEU A 14 37.56 -6.42 -30.99
C LEU A 14 37.59 -6.27 -29.46
N LEU A 15 38.31 -5.28 -28.95
CA LEU A 15 38.40 -4.97 -27.52
C LEU A 15 37.29 -4.02 -27.04
N VAL A 16 36.51 -3.43 -27.96
CA VAL A 16 35.33 -2.64 -27.59
C VAL A 16 34.20 -3.63 -27.25
N PRO A 17 33.81 -3.77 -25.98
CA PRO A 17 32.65 -4.58 -25.64
C PRO A 17 31.41 -4.02 -26.35
N ASP A 18 30.56 -4.92 -26.88
CA ASP A 18 29.35 -4.57 -27.62
C ASP A 18 28.47 -3.57 -26.82
N LYS A 19 28.55 -2.29 -27.19
CA LYS A 19 27.73 -1.21 -26.63
C LYS A 19 26.31 -1.27 -27.22
N LYS A 20 25.57 -2.34 -26.95
CA LYS A 20 24.15 -2.48 -27.31
C LYS A 20 23.27 -3.09 -26.24
N LYS A 21 23.70 -3.05 -24.97
CA LYS A 21 22.75 -3.15 -23.86
C LYS A 21 22.52 -1.73 -23.37
N ALA A 22 21.27 -1.26 -23.44
CA ALA A 22 20.84 -0.16 -22.60
C ALA A 22 21.37 -0.42 -21.19
N LEU A 23 21.83 0.63 -20.50
CA LEU A 23 22.35 0.51 -19.13
C LEU A 23 21.42 -0.42 -18.36
N PRO A 24 21.90 -1.59 -17.87
CA PRO A 24 21.03 -2.65 -17.38
C PRO A 24 20.04 -2.15 -16.34
N TYR A 25 20.48 -1.18 -15.53
CA TYR A 25 19.69 -0.54 -14.48
C TYR A 25 18.57 0.38 -15.00
N ALA A 26 18.74 1.08 -16.13
CA ALA A 26 17.75 2.05 -16.62
C ALA A 26 16.48 1.38 -17.17
N SER A 27 16.58 0.10 -17.53
CA SER A 27 15.45 -0.70 -18.02
C SER A 27 14.65 -1.36 -16.89
N ILE A 28 15.12 -1.29 -15.64
CA ILE A 28 14.47 -1.93 -14.50
C ILE A 28 13.28 -1.08 -14.07
N LYS A 29 12.08 -1.63 -14.19
CA LYS A 29 10.83 -1.04 -13.72
C LYS A 29 10.12 -1.98 -12.77
N GLN A 30 9.37 -1.40 -11.83
CA GLN A 30 8.54 -2.16 -10.91
C GLN A 30 7.35 -2.77 -11.68
N GLY A 31 7.15 -4.07 -11.53
CA GLY A 31 6.01 -4.77 -12.09
C GLY A 31 4.66 -4.34 -11.46
N PRO A 32 3.52 -4.65 -12.11
CA PRO A 32 2.20 -4.27 -11.61
C PRO A 32 1.80 -4.95 -10.29
N GLY A 33 2.38 -6.12 -9.98
CA GLY A 33 2.18 -6.85 -8.72
C GLY A 33 3.47 -7.14 -7.96
N GLU A 34 4.59 -6.53 -8.36
CA GLU A 34 5.87 -6.69 -7.69
C GLU A 34 5.94 -5.80 -6.45
N SER A 35 6.44 -6.35 -5.33
CA SER A 35 6.65 -5.54 -4.13
C SER A 35 7.72 -4.48 -4.37
N TYR A 36 7.63 -3.36 -3.66
CA TYR A 36 8.61 -2.29 -3.82
C TYR A 36 10.02 -2.75 -3.39
N SER A 37 10.13 -3.57 -2.35
CA SER A 37 11.40 -4.17 -1.91
C SER A 37 12.10 -4.97 -2.99
N GLN A 38 11.39 -5.87 -3.66
CA GLN A 38 11.95 -6.71 -4.74
C GLN A 38 12.47 -5.86 -5.90
N PHE A 39 11.73 -4.82 -6.26
CA PHE A 39 12.15 -3.87 -7.28
C PHE A 39 13.44 -3.14 -6.87
N ILE A 40 13.52 -2.65 -5.64
CA ILE A 40 14.70 -1.94 -5.11
C ILE A 40 15.92 -2.86 -5.08
N ASP A 41 15.78 -4.12 -4.68
CA ASP A 41 16.88 -5.09 -4.67
C ASP A 41 17.43 -5.33 -6.09
N ARG A 42 16.55 -5.49 -7.09
CA ARG A 42 16.95 -5.65 -8.50
C ARG A 42 17.67 -4.40 -9.01
N LEU A 43 17.15 -3.22 -8.68
CA LEU A 43 17.73 -1.95 -9.09
C LEU A 43 19.11 -1.71 -8.46
N ALA A 44 19.24 -1.98 -7.16
CA ALA A 44 20.49 -1.87 -6.41
C ALA A 44 21.56 -2.82 -6.96
N ALA A 45 21.19 -4.08 -7.23
CA ALA A 45 22.10 -5.06 -7.83
C ALA A 45 22.61 -4.60 -9.20
N ALA A 46 21.72 -4.08 -10.06
CA ALA A 46 22.10 -3.62 -11.38
C ALA A 46 22.95 -2.34 -11.39
N LEU A 47 22.79 -1.47 -10.39
CA LEU A 47 23.64 -0.29 -10.22
C LEU A 47 25.02 -0.66 -9.69
N LYS A 48 25.10 -1.63 -8.78
CA LYS A 48 26.38 -2.12 -8.23
C LYS A 48 27.26 -2.78 -9.29
N ASP A 49 26.64 -3.47 -10.25
CA ASP A 49 27.36 -4.11 -11.36
C ASP A 49 27.78 -3.13 -12.47
N ALA A 50 27.50 -1.82 -12.33
CA ALA A 50 27.89 -0.81 -13.32
C ALA A 50 29.31 -0.28 -13.04
N PRO A 51 30.32 -0.60 -13.87
CA PRO A 51 31.72 -0.23 -13.62
C PRO A 51 32.06 1.24 -13.91
N ASP A 52 31.15 1.99 -14.53
CA ASP A 52 31.42 3.33 -15.10
C ASP A 52 30.92 4.49 -14.21
N LEU A 53 30.33 4.22 -13.03
CA LEU A 53 29.75 5.24 -12.14
C LEU A 53 30.53 5.37 -10.82
N THR A 54 30.66 6.61 -10.34
CA THR A 54 31.16 6.86 -8.97
C THR A 54 30.04 6.61 -7.96
N GLU A 55 30.39 6.32 -6.70
CA GLU A 55 29.41 5.98 -5.65
C GLU A 55 28.39 7.12 -5.41
N GLU A 56 28.82 8.38 -5.54
CA GLU A 56 27.93 9.55 -5.35
C GLU A 56 26.90 9.67 -6.47
N VAL A 57 27.31 9.44 -7.71
CA VAL A 57 26.40 9.45 -8.86
C VAL A 57 25.47 8.25 -8.80
N GLN A 58 25.98 7.11 -8.34
CA GLN A 58 25.19 5.90 -8.17
C GLN A 58 24.08 6.09 -7.15
N ASP A 59 24.35 6.74 -6.01
CA ASP A 59 23.34 7.01 -4.99
C ASP A 59 22.25 7.97 -5.48
N GLU A 60 22.62 9.08 -6.12
CA GLU A 60 21.65 10.03 -6.68
C GLU A 60 20.80 9.39 -7.79
N LEU A 61 21.43 8.60 -8.65
CA LEU A 61 20.75 7.85 -9.70
C LEU A 61 19.84 6.78 -9.12
N PHE A 62 20.26 6.09 -8.06
CA PHE A 62 19.45 5.10 -7.37
C PHE A 62 18.19 5.73 -6.79
N ARG A 63 18.32 6.88 -6.11
CA ARG A 63 17.18 7.64 -5.57
C ARG A 63 16.21 8.06 -6.67
N THR A 64 16.72 8.62 -7.76
CA THR A 64 15.90 9.08 -8.89
C THR A 64 15.17 7.91 -9.56
N LEU A 65 15.89 6.82 -9.89
CA LEU A 65 15.31 5.65 -10.52
C LEU A 65 14.33 4.91 -9.61
N ALA A 66 14.58 4.85 -8.30
CA ALA A 66 13.66 4.26 -7.33
C ALA A 66 12.28 4.93 -7.36
N PHE A 67 12.23 6.24 -7.58
CA PHE A 67 10.97 6.98 -7.70
C PHE A 67 10.36 6.85 -9.11
N ASP A 68 11.14 7.15 -10.15
CA ASP A 68 10.62 7.27 -11.53
C ASP A 68 10.15 5.93 -12.11
N ASN A 69 10.88 4.85 -11.81
CA ASN A 69 10.59 3.52 -12.33
C ASN A 69 9.62 2.71 -11.46
N ALA A 70 9.15 3.29 -10.35
CA ALA A 70 8.12 2.69 -9.53
C ALA A 70 6.76 2.65 -10.25
N ASN A 71 5.95 1.65 -9.91
CA ASN A 71 4.62 1.52 -10.50
C ASN A 71 3.70 2.65 -10.00
N SER A 72 2.55 2.84 -10.67
CA SER A 72 1.66 3.97 -10.38
C SER A 72 1.18 4.01 -8.92
N ARG A 73 0.91 2.85 -8.32
CA ARG A 73 0.44 2.76 -6.93
C ARG A 73 1.53 3.21 -5.97
N THR A 74 2.75 2.69 -6.15
CA THR A 74 3.89 3.03 -5.31
C THR A 74 4.26 4.50 -5.48
N ARG A 75 4.28 5.04 -6.71
CA ARG A 75 4.56 6.47 -6.95
C ARG A 75 3.62 7.40 -6.18
N THR A 76 2.32 7.08 -6.12
CA THR A 76 1.36 7.87 -5.32
C THR A 76 1.71 7.86 -3.83
N ILE A 77 2.17 6.73 -3.31
CA ILE A 77 2.60 6.61 -1.91
C ILE A 77 3.89 7.42 -1.67
N LEU A 78 4.85 7.30 -2.58
CA LEU A 78 6.15 7.96 -2.51
C LEU A 78 6.06 9.48 -2.69
N ALA A 79 5.11 9.98 -3.48
CA ALA A 79 4.88 11.42 -3.67
C ALA A 79 4.45 12.15 -2.38
N THR A 80 4.14 11.42 -1.31
CA THR A 80 3.89 12.00 0.02
C THR A 80 5.16 12.30 0.82
N LEU A 81 6.32 11.85 0.34
CA LEU A 81 7.61 12.12 0.96
C LEU A 81 8.23 13.42 0.41
N PRO A 82 9.12 14.07 1.18
CA PRO A 82 9.94 15.16 0.68
C PRO A 82 10.74 14.78 -0.57
N GLN A 83 10.98 15.77 -1.44
CA GLN A 83 11.83 15.57 -2.60
C GLN A 83 13.27 15.24 -2.16
N GLY A 84 13.86 14.20 -2.75
CA GLY A 84 15.21 13.75 -2.41
C GLY A 84 15.29 12.84 -1.18
N SER A 85 14.16 12.40 -0.62
CA SER A 85 14.15 11.38 0.46
C SER A 85 14.98 10.15 0.08
N PRO A 86 15.72 9.56 1.04
CA PRO A 86 16.54 8.38 0.81
C PRO A 86 15.67 7.15 0.51
N VAL A 87 16.23 6.19 -0.23
CA VAL A 87 15.52 4.99 -0.67
C VAL A 87 15.01 4.14 0.52
N ASP A 88 15.71 4.13 1.65
CA ASP A 88 15.23 3.45 2.87
C ASP A 88 13.93 4.04 3.41
N GLU A 89 13.79 5.37 3.41
CA GLU A 89 12.55 6.01 3.84
C GLU A 89 11.41 5.69 2.87
N MET A 90 11.70 5.71 1.57
CA MET A 90 10.78 5.29 0.51
C MET A 90 10.32 3.83 0.72
N LEU A 91 11.24 2.93 1.08
CA LEU A 91 10.97 1.53 1.32
C LEU A 91 10.06 1.30 2.52
N VAL A 92 10.36 1.97 3.64
CA VAL A 92 9.53 1.93 4.85
C VAL A 92 8.12 2.46 4.55
N ARG A 93 8.04 3.57 3.80
CA ARG A 93 6.77 4.21 3.45
C ARG A 93 5.91 3.34 2.54
N ALA A 94 6.50 2.71 1.53
CA ALA A 94 5.83 1.81 0.60
C ALA A 94 5.33 0.55 1.30
N THR A 95 6.20 -0.12 2.08
CA THR A 95 5.86 -1.36 2.79
C THR A 95 4.73 -1.14 3.80
N ARG A 96 4.80 -0.04 4.58
CA ARG A 96 3.73 0.31 5.52
C ARG A 96 2.39 0.56 4.81
N ALA A 97 2.40 1.25 3.68
CA ALA A 97 1.17 1.51 2.93
C ALA A 97 0.57 0.24 2.33
N GLU A 98 1.41 -0.68 1.85
CA GLU A 98 0.98 -1.99 1.39
C GLU A 98 0.33 -2.79 2.51
N GLN A 99 0.98 -2.85 3.68
CA GLN A 99 0.46 -3.55 4.84
C GLN A 99 -0.84 -2.93 5.37
N ASN A 100 -0.95 -1.60 5.40
CA ASN A 100 -2.18 -0.92 5.77
C ASN A 100 -3.34 -1.25 4.81
N SER A 101 -3.06 -1.31 3.51
CA SER A 101 -4.05 -1.70 2.51
C SER A 101 -4.49 -3.16 2.67
N GLN A 102 -3.56 -4.07 2.97
CA GLN A 102 -3.87 -5.48 3.23
C GLN A 102 -4.69 -5.64 4.52
N ASN A 103 -4.30 -4.94 5.58
CA ASN A 103 -5.01 -4.93 6.85
C ASN A 103 -6.43 -4.36 6.70
N ALA A 104 -6.60 -3.29 5.93
CA ALA A 104 -7.91 -2.71 5.65
C ALA A 104 -8.82 -3.68 4.88
N ALA A 105 -8.29 -4.37 3.86
CA ALA A 105 -9.03 -5.37 3.10
C ALA A 105 -9.43 -6.58 3.98
N PHE A 106 -8.54 -7.03 4.86
CA PHE A 106 -8.82 -8.08 5.82
C PHE A 106 -9.92 -7.67 6.81
N MET A 107 -9.83 -6.47 7.38
CA MET A 107 -10.85 -5.93 8.30
C MET A 107 -12.20 -5.76 7.62
N ALA A 108 -12.24 -5.29 6.37
CA ALA A 108 -13.48 -5.18 5.60
C ALA A 108 -14.12 -6.57 5.39
N THR A 109 -13.32 -7.56 4.99
CA THR A 109 -13.78 -8.94 4.80
C THR A 109 -14.30 -9.54 6.11
N MET A 110 -13.58 -9.32 7.21
CA MET A 110 -13.98 -9.79 8.54
C MET A 110 -15.30 -9.15 8.97
N HIS A 111 -15.43 -7.85 8.78
CA HIS A 111 -16.66 -7.11 9.10
C HIS A 111 -17.86 -7.60 8.27
N ASP A 112 -17.67 -7.89 6.99
CA ASP A 112 -18.72 -8.44 6.14
C ASP A 112 -19.13 -9.87 6.57
N ALA A 113 -18.17 -10.71 6.97
CA ALA A 113 -18.44 -12.03 7.52
C ALA A 113 -19.24 -11.97 8.83
N ILE A 114 -18.87 -11.06 9.74
CA ILE A 114 -19.59 -10.82 11.00
C ILE A 114 -21.03 -10.36 10.72
N LYS A 115 -21.22 -9.46 9.75
CA LYS A 115 -22.56 -9.03 9.32
C LYS A 115 -23.38 -10.19 8.76
N GLN A 116 -22.78 -11.04 7.92
CA GLN A 116 -23.48 -12.23 7.39
C GLN A 116 -23.91 -13.18 8.50
N GLN A 117 -23.07 -13.43 9.50
CA GLN A 117 -23.45 -14.24 10.66
C GLN A 117 -24.63 -13.64 11.44
N GLY A 118 -24.66 -12.32 11.62
CA GLY A 118 -25.78 -11.62 12.24
C GLY A 118 -27.09 -11.77 11.47
N HIS A 119 -27.04 -11.68 10.14
CA HIS A 119 -28.21 -11.89 9.28
C HIS A 119 -28.77 -13.32 9.36
N ILE A 120 -27.90 -14.33 9.40
CA ILE A 120 -28.32 -15.73 9.54
C ILE A 120 -29.01 -15.98 10.89
N LEU A 121 -28.46 -15.43 11.98
CA LEU A 121 -29.06 -15.52 13.32
C LEU A 121 -30.40 -14.79 13.40
N ALA A 122 -30.51 -13.58 12.84
CA ALA A 122 -31.76 -12.82 12.81
C ALA A 122 -32.87 -13.52 11.99
N ALA A 123 -32.50 -14.14 10.86
CA ALA A 123 -33.44 -14.93 10.05
C ALA A 123 -33.91 -16.21 10.77
N ALA A 124 -33.05 -16.85 11.57
CA ALA A 124 -33.43 -18.01 12.37
C ALA A 124 -34.41 -17.65 13.50
N LEU A 125 -34.22 -16.49 14.15
CA LEU A 125 -35.10 -16.01 15.24
C LEU A 125 -36.48 -15.57 14.73
N THR A 126 -36.58 -14.95 13.56
CA THR A 126 -37.86 -14.50 12.98
C THR A 126 -38.72 -15.64 12.42
N LYS A 127 -38.11 -16.81 12.13
CA LYS A 127 -38.83 -18.02 11.68
C LYS A 127 -39.54 -18.77 12.82
N GLU A 128 -39.16 -18.52 14.07
CA GLU A 128 -39.84 -19.03 15.27
C GLU A 128 -41.13 -18.25 15.56
N GLU A 129 -41.15 -16.93 15.33
CA GLU A 129 -42.26 -16.07 15.71
C GLU A 129 -43.50 -16.20 14.78
N SER A 130 -43.30 -16.60 13.52
CA SER A 130 -44.40 -16.89 12.58
C SER A 130 -45.07 -18.25 12.80
N ARG A 131 -44.57 -19.08 13.72
CA ARG A 131 -45.12 -20.41 14.03
C ARG A 131 -46.11 -20.40 15.20
N GLY A 132 -46.44 -19.22 15.74
CA GLY A 132 -47.21 -19.04 16.97
C GLY A 132 -48.51 -18.24 16.87
N ARG A 133 -49.13 -18.09 15.69
CA ARG A 133 -50.49 -17.50 15.58
C ARG A 133 -51.38 -18.24 14.59
N THR A 134 -51.88 -19.40 14.99
CA THR A 134 -53.23 -19.81 14.63
C THR A 134 -54.09 -19.69 15.89
N CYS A 135 -54.40 -18.45 16.25
CA CYS A 135 -55.56 -18.20 17.11
C CYS A 135 -56.79 -18.27 16.20
N GLU A 136 -57.24 -19.49 15.92
CA GLU A 136 -58.54 -19.70 15.30
C GLU A 136 -59.61 -19.44 16.37
N ARG A 137 -60.33 -18.33 16.19
CA ARG A 137 -61.42 -17.88 17.04
C ARG A 137 -62.61 -18.82 16.84
N ASN A 138 -62.70 -19.89 17.62
CA ASN A 138 -63.89 -20.74 17.66
C ASN A 138 -64.95 -20.11 18.56
N ASN A 139 -65.94 -19.50 17.90
CA ASN A 139 -67.22 -19.11 18.50
C ASN A 139 -67.99 -20.37 18.91
N TYR A 140 -68.55 -20.32 20.12
CA TYR A 140 -69.36 -21.35 20.75
C TYR A 140 -70.77 -21.39 20.14
N ALA A 141 -71.16 -22.52 19.56
CA ALA A 141 -72.55 -23.00 19.54
C ALA A 141 -72.60 -24.50 19.15
N ASP A 142 -72.86 -25.32 20.17
CA ASP A 142 -73.83 -26.43 20.18
C ASP A 142 -73.90 -27.40 18.98
N THR A 143 -73.47 -28.65 19.16
CA THR A 143 -74.38 -29.84 19.11
C THR A 143 -73.64 -31.17 19.43
N LYS A 144 -74.12 -31.81 20.51
CA LYS A 144 -74.34 -33.26 20.73
C LYS A 144 -73.18 -34.27 20.60
N VAL A 145 -72.85 -34.81 21.79
CA VAL A 145 -72.58 -36.23 22.14
C VAL A 145 -72.43 -37.21 20.97
N SER A 146 -71.25 -37.83 20.88
CA SER A 146 -71.17 -39.28 20.76
C SER A 146 -70.00 -39.81 21.58
N GLU A 147 -70.35 -40.84 22.32
CA GLU A 147 -69.61 -41.59 23.32
C GLU A 147 -68.55 -42.49 22.68
N GLY A 148 -67.46 -42.74 23.41
CA GLY A 148 -66.65 -43.96 23.25
C GLY A 148 -65.22 -43.73 22.76
N GLY A 149 -64.25 -43.89 23.66
CA GLY A 149 -62.86 -44.07 23.26
C GLY A 149 -61.84 -43.86 24.36
N ARG A 150 -61.79 -44.79 25.33
CA ARG A 150 -60.61 -45.00 26.19
C ARG A 150 -59.37 -45.20 25.31
N GLY A 151 -58.26 -44.56 25.65
CA GLY A 151 -56.97 -44.84 25.04
C GLY A 151 -55.88 -43.97 25.67
N ASP A 152 -55.24 -44.53 26.68
CA ASP A 152 -54.17 -43.96 27.48
C ASP A 152 -53.03 -43.32 26.68
N ALA A 153 -52.70 -42.07 27.03
CA ALA A 153 -51.35 -41.55 26.93
C ALA A 153 -50.60 -41.98 28.19
N PRO A 154 -49.31 -42.40 28.10
CA PRO A 154 -48.30 -41.38 28.35
C PRO A 154 -46.95 -41.58 27.64
N GLY A 155 -46.33 -40.45 27.29
CA GLY A 155 -44.92 -40.25 27.62
C GLY A 155 -43.89 -40.60 26.55
N ILE A 156 -43.83 -39.82 25.46
CA ILE A 156 -42.56 -39.65 24.74
C ILE A 156 -41.81 -38.49 25.41
N ARG A 157 -41.02 -38.84 26.42
CA ARG A 157 -39.94 -38.03 26.95
C ARG A 157 -38.86 -37.97 25.88
N ALA A 158 -38.88 -36.93 25.05
CA ALA A 158 -37.73 -36.61 24.21
C ALA A 158 -36.63 -36.07 25.12
N GLU A 159 -35.72 -36.94 25.55
CA GLU A 159 -34.46 -36.54 26.13
C GLU A 159 -33.64 -35.83 25.05
N ILE A 160 -33.51 -34.53 25.21
CA ILE A 160 -32.55 -33.73 24.45
C ILE A 160 -31.16 -34.22 24.88
N LEU A 161 -30.52 -35.02 24.04
CA LEU A 161 -29.10 -35.35 24.16
C LEU A 161 -28.27 -34.09 23.89
N LEU A 162 -28.18 -33.21 24.89
CA LEU A 162 -27.15 -32.18 24.96
C LEU A 162 -25.82 -32.84 25.35
N HIS A 163 -25.14 -33.41 24.36
CA HIS A 163 -23.71 -33.69 24.46
C HIS A 163 -23.03 -33.13 23.22
N PRO A 164 -22.40 -31.96 23.36
CA PRO A 164 -20.96 -31.94 23.20
C PRO A 164 -20.28 -31.18 24.35
N VAL A 165 -19.75 -31.94 25.31
CA VAL A 165 -18.64 -31.48 26.14
C VAL A 165 -17.35 -31.72 25.35
N VAL A 166 -17.14 -30.96 24.28
CA VAL A 166 -15.76 -30.66 23.88
C VAL A 166 -15.38 -29.43 24.68
N LYS A 167 -14.79 -29.70 25.84
CA LYS A 167 -13.90 -28.77 26.55
C LYS A 167 -12.82 -28.36 25.56
N THR A 168 -13.09 -27.37 24.71
CA THR A 168 -12.03 -26.60 24.09
C THR A 168 -11.31 -25.93 25.24
N MET A 169 -10.17 -26.51 25.57
CA MET A 169 -9.20 -25.94 26.49
C MET A 169 -9.06 -24.47 26.11
N VAL A 170 -9.59 -23.61 26.97
CA VAL A 170 -9.22 -22.21 27.04
C VAL A 170 -7.71 -22.20 27.14
N LYS A 171 -7.02 -21.93 26.03
CA LYS A 171 -5.64 -21.50 26.07
C LYS A 171 -5.67 -20.19 26.84
N GLN A 172 -5.22 -20.30 28.08
CA GLN A 172 -4.93 -19.20 28.97
C GLN A 172 -4.14 -18.17 28.17
N ALA A 173 -4.81 -17.07 27.81
CA ALA A 173 -4.11 -15.88 27.36
C ALA A 173 -3.35 -15.39 28.59
N VAL A 174 -2.03 -15.62 28.57
CA VAL A 174 -1.10 -14.92 29.45
C VAL A 174 -1.40 -13.43 29.25
N PRO A 175 -1.81 -12.69 30.30
CA PRO A 175 -1.87 -11.25 30.20
C PRO A 175 -0.43 -10.78 30.06
N LEU A 176 -0.02 -10.47 28.83
CA LEU A 176 1.17 -9.66 28.63
C LEU A 176 0.80 -8.29 29.19
N GLN A 177 1.27 -8.04 30.42
CA GLN A 177 1.24 -6.69 30.97
C GLN A 177 1.92 -5.78 29.94
N PRO A 178 1.29 -4.65 29.58
CA PRO A 178 1.98 -3.65 28.77
C PRO A 178 3.23 -3.27 29.55
N MET A 179 4.40 -3.44 28.93
CA MET A 179 5.61 -2.83 29.47
C MET A 179 5.38 -1.32 29.45
N GLU A 180 5.17 -0.76 30.64
CA GLU A 180 5.24 0.67 30.91
C GLU A 180 6.65 1.14 30.57
N ILE A 181 6.78 1.68 29.36
CA ILE A 181 7.98 2.38 28.93
C ILE A 181 8.00 3.68 29.75
N HIS A 182 8.72 3.66 30.87
CA HIS A 182 9.01 4.86 31.66
C HIS A 182 9.74 5.85 30.76
N MET A 183 9.02 6.88 30.28
CA MET A 183 9.60 8.02 29.56
C MET A 183 10.17 9.05 30.54
N ASP A 184 10.92 8.61 31.53
CA ASP A 184 11.54 9.47 32.54
C ASP A 184 13.02 9.72 32.23
N ALA A 185 13.35 9.79 30.93
CA ALA A 185 14.58 10.43 30.50
C ALA A 185 14.37 11.94 30.59
N GLU A 186 14.51 12.45 31.81
CA GLU A 186 14.73 13.86 32.09
C GLU A 186 16.06 14.26 31.43
N VAL A 187 16.00 14.59 30.15
CA VAL A 187 17.09 15.21 29.42
C VAL A 187 17.30 16.57 30.06
N HIS A 188 18.26 16.64 30.99
CA HIS A 188 18.80 17.89 31.52
C HIS A 188 19.42 18.67 30.36
N LEU A 189 18.60 19.45 29.67
CA LEU A 189 19.07 20.50 28.80
C LEU A 189 19.69 21.57 29.69
N GLN A 190 21.02 21.55 29.79
CA GLN A 190 21.75 22.68 30.34
C GLN A 190 21.42 23.91 29.49
N PRO A 191 20.97 25.02 30.10
CA PRO A 191 20.72 26.24 29.37
C PRO A 191 22.07 26.76 28.84
N MET A 192 22.14 26.90 27.52
CA MET A 192 23.27 27.56 26.88
C MET A 192 23.28 29.03 27.30
N GLU A 193 24.38 29.46 27.90
CA GLU A 193 24.59 30.83 28.33
C GLU A 193 24.40 31.80 27.16
N GLU A 194 23.50 32.77 27.38
CA GLU A 194 23.27 33.91 26.51
C GLU A 194 24.57 34.70 26.34
N THR A 195 25.15 34.64 25.14
CA THR A 195 26.16 35.60 24.73
C THR A 195 25.47 36.89 24.32
N HIS A 196 25.56 37.87 25.22
CA HIS A 196 25.17 39.25 25.00
C HIS A 196 25.91 39.85 23.78
N THR A 197 25.29 39.80 22.60
CA THR A 197 25.69 40.65 21.48
C THR A 197 24.85 41.91 21.48
N ARG A 198 25.46 42.91 22.12
CA ARG A 198 25.13 44.33 22.12
C ARG A 198 25.00 44.88 20.69
N GLY A 199 23.75 45.10 20.29
CA GLY A 199 23.22 46.28 19.60
C GLY A 199 23.89 46.81 18.32
N VAL A 200 23.11 46.82 17.23
CA VAL A 200 22.89 48.04 16.42
C VAL A 200 21.56 47.91 15.68
N GLY A 201 20.70 48.92 15.82
CA GLY A 201 19.39 48.98 15.20
C GLY A 201 19.46 49.35 13.71
N TYR A 202 18.49 48.85 12.94
CA TYR A 202 18.16 49.36 11.63
C TYR A 202 16.64 49.58 11.50
N PRO A 203 16.20 50.71 10.91
CA PRO A 203 14.80 51.06 10.83
C PRO A 203 14.10 50.31 9.68
N ARG A 204 12.82 50.00 9.92
CA ARG A 204 11.84 49.54 8.93
C ARG A 204 11.92 50.39 7.65
N ARG A 205 12.27 49.75 6.53
CA ARG A 205 11.89 50.20 5.18
C ARG A 205 10.90 49.19 4.62
N GLY A 206 9.72 49.68 4.27
CA GLY A 206 8.76 48.93 3.47
C GLY A 206 9.28 48.74 2.06
N CYS A 207 8.84 47.63 1.45
CA CYS A 207 8.81 47.45 0.01
C CYS A 207 7.45 46.85 -0.34
N ASP A 208 6.81 47.52 -1.29
CA ASP A 208 5.48 47.32 -1.88
C ASP A 208 5.30 45.96 -2.60
N PRO A 209 4.05 45.57 -2.93
CA PRO A 209 3.76 44.28 -3.54
C PRO A 209 4.19 44.26 -5.01
N MET A 210 5.07 43.33 -5.36
CA MET A 210 5.43 43.07 -6.75
C MET A 210 4.27 42.36 -7.47
N GLY A 211 3.87 42.96 -8.59
CA GLY A 211 2.66 42.64 -9.35
C GLY A 211 2.69 41.35 -10.17
N ASP A 212 1.49 41.05 -10.63
CA ASP A 212 1.05 39.99 -11.55
C ASP A 212 1.65 40.17 -12.97
N PRO A 213 2.38 39.19 -13.51
CA PRO A 213 2.67 39.12 -14.94
C PRO A 213 1.67 38.20 -15.65
N ARG A 214 0.60 38.79 -16.18
CA ARG A 214 -0.08 38.25 -17.37
C ARG A 214 0.70 38.65 -18.62
N HIS A 215 1.24 37.69 -19.36
CA HIS A 215 1.46 37.75 -20.81
C HIS A 215 1.40 36.31 -21.33
N GLU A 216 0.34 35.93 -22.04
CA GLU A 216 0.17 36.05 -23.50
C GLU A 216 1.22 35.26 -24.30
N GLY A 217 0.77 34.25 -25.05
CA GLY A 217 1.59 33.37 -25.90
C GLY A 217 2.18 34.08 -27.13
N PRO A 218 2.80 33.34 -28.08
CA PRO A 218 1.96 32.65 -29.06
C PRO A 218 2.50 31.32 -29.64
N MET A 219 1.54 30.53 -30.14
CA MET A 219 1.47 29.81 -31.43
C MET A 219 2.70 29.07 -32.00
N LEU A 220 2.56 27.75 -32.04
CA LEU A 220 2.70 26.86 -33.20
C LEU A 220 3.75 27.23 -34.27
N GLU A 221 4.87 26.50 -34.28
CA GLU A 221 5.57 26.19 -35.53
C GLU A 221 5.44 24.70 -35.85
N GLN A 222 4.79 24.41 -36.98
CA GLN A 222 4.82 23.12 -37.66
C GLN A 222 6.10 23.08 -38.52
N PRO A 223 6.86 21.97 -38.56
CA PRO A 223 7.84 21.80 -39.61
C PRO A 223 7.15 21.43 -40.93
N VAL A 224 7.41 22.25 -41.94
CA VAL A 224 7.07 22.05 -43.34
C VAL A 224 7.73 20.76 -43.85
N LEU A 225 6.92 19.85 -44.39
CA LEU A 225 7.38 18.72 -45.20
C LEU A 225 7.80 19.23 -46.58
N GLU A 226 9.10 19.40 -46.80
CA GLU A 226 9.67 19.57 -48.13
C GLU A 226 10.10 18.20 -48.66
N GLY A 227 9.41 17.72 -49.70
CA GLY A 227 9.86 16.58 -50.50
C GLY A 227 11.02 16.95 -51.42
N LEU A 228 11.66 15.94 -52.01
CA LEU A 228 11.77 15.72 -53.46
C LEU A 228 12.76 14.57 -53.75
N HIS A 229 12.17 13.48 -54.30
CA HIS A 229 12.62 12.50 -55.29
C HIS A 229 13.84 11.54 -55.11
N PRO A 230 13.68 10.27 -55.54
CA PRO A 230 14.79 9.36 -55.85
C PRO A 230 15.34 9.61 -57.26
N VAL A 231 16.66 9.52 -57.40
CA VAL A 231 17.34 9.33 -58.68
C VAL A 231 17.63 7.83 -58.80
N GLU A 232 17.10 7.22 -59.85
CA GLU A 232 17.45 5.88 -60.29
C GLU A 232 18.84 5.90 -60.95
N GLU A 233 19.73 5.01 -60.52
CA GLU A 233 20.64 4.25 -61.40
C GLU A 233 21.09 2.96 -60.72
#